data_AF-A0A2T4WIR5-F1
#
_entry.id   AF-A0A2T4WIR5-F1
#
_cell.length_a   1.000
_cell.length_b   1.000
_cell.length_c   1.000
_cell.angle_alpha   90.00
_cell.angle_beta   90.00
_cell.angle_gamma   90.00
#
_symmetry.space_group_name_H-M   'P 1'
#
loop_
_entity.id
_entity.type
_entity.pdbx_description
1 polymer ?
#
loop_
_entity_poly.entity_id
_entity_poly.type
_entity_poly.pdbx_seq_one_letter_code
_entity_poly.pdbx_strand_id
1 'polypeptide(L)'
;MVKLGIDLMGGDQAPSAVMEGLERVWHHLKPETSISLYGTIEALALVPYSPRIEKIVCSDYIAMDEHPVKALQQKKDSTLVRAFADAAGQKISAVASAGHSGAIMVASMQILGLIDGISRPVVLSVFPKIDDKPLVVLDVGINVDCKAEQFLEFARIGSTYAEKVLGIPHPKVSLLNSGTEKSKGSLLYQKAHSLLAEYAAIHFEGNLEPRDLFDNEIDVLVCDGFTGNIVLKEVEAFFSLSQKLGLEHSFLEQLNYENHGGSPILGVKGNVILAHGASGPEAIKNMILSAESIALANFVSQLSSI
;
A
#
# COMPACT_ATOMS: atom_id res chain seq x y z
N MET A 1 3.47 8.44 -20.36
CA MET A 1 3.57 6.96 -20.52
C MET A 1 3.91 6.41 -19.15
N VAL A 2 3.09 5.51 -18.61
CA VAL A 2 3.33 4.90 -17.29
C VAL A 2 4.22 3.69 -17.46
N LYS A 3 5.26 3.58 -16.63
CA LYS A 3 6.15 2.42 -16.62
C LYS A 3 6.23 1.85 -15.21
N LEU A 4 5.77 0.63 -15.02
CA LEU A 4 5.69 -0.02 -13.71
C LEU A 4 6.89 -0.94 -13.51
N GLY A 5 7.59 -0.82 -12.39
CA GLY A 5 8.64 -1.76 -12.01
C GLY A 5 8.09 -2.90 -11.19
N ILE A 6 8.15 -4.12 -11.71
CA ILE A 6 7.64 -5.33 -11.04
C ILE A 6 8.80 -6.24 -10.67
N ASP A 7 8.86 -6.62 -9.39
CA ASP A 7 9.82 -7.60 -8.88
C ASP A 7 9.33 -9.02 -9.18
N LEU A 8 9.93 -9.69 -10.18
CA LEU A 8 9.58 -11.05 -10.58
C LEU A 8 9.88 -12.09 -9.50
N MET A 9 10.84 -11.79 -8.62
CA MET A 9 11.36 -12.74 -7.63
C MET A 9 10.71 -12.54 -6.25
N GLY A 10 9.80 -11.59 -6.12
CA GLY A 10 9.15 -11.27 -4.85
C GLY A 10 7.96 -12.17 -4.56
N GLY A 11 7.99 -12.85 -3.41
CA GLY A 11 6.89 -13.67 -2.88
C GLY A 11 7.24 -15.15 -2.74
N ASP A 12 6.46 -15.86 -1.93
CA ASP A 12 6.70 -17.26 -1.56
C ASP A 12 6.54 -18.22 -2.77
N GLN A 13 5.71 -17.82 -3.74
CA GLN A 13 5.42 -18.57 -4.96
C GLN A 13 6.08 -17.95 -6.21
N ALA A 14 7.04 -17.05 -6.02
CA ALA A 14 7.78 -16.45 -7.12
C ALA A 14 8.75 -17.47 -7.77
N PRO A 15 8.98 -17.38 -9.09
CA PRO A 15 8.40 -16.42 -10.02
C PRO A 15 7.02 -16.82 -10.59
N SER A 16 6.51 -18.03 -10.31
CA SER A 16 5.30 -18.57 -10.95
C SER A 16 4.07 -17.70 -10.76
N ALA A 17 3.74 -17.36 -9.50
CA ALA A 17 2.56 -16.54 -9.20
C ALA A 17 2.66 -15.15 -9.85
N VAL A 18 3.87 -14.59 -9.94
CA VAL A 18 4.08 -13.28 -10.56
C VAL A 18 3.89 -13.34 -12.07
N MET A 19 4.38 -14.39 -12.74
CA MET A 19 4.16 -14.60 -14.18
C MET A 19 2.68 -14.79 -14.51
N GLU A 20 1.95 -15.60 -13.74
CA GLU A 20 0.52 -15.79 -13.95
C GLU A 20 -0.28 -14.50 -13.70
N GLY A 21 0.10 -13.71 -12.69
CA GLY A 21 -0.50 -12.40 -12.44
C GLY A 21 -0.25 -11.42 -13.60
N LEU A 22 0.95 -11.42 -14.17
CA LEU A 22 1.28 -10.64 -15.37
C LEU A 22 0.45 -11.05 -16.58
N GLU A 23 0.17 -12.35 -16.77
CA GLU A 23 -0.68 -12.80 -17.88
C GLU A 23 -2.12 -12.28 -17.75
N ARG A 24 -2.64 -12.22 -16.53
CA ARG A 24 -4.02 -11.77 -16.24
C ARG A 24 -4.22 -10.25 -16.33
N VAL A 25 -3.16 -9.46 -16.17
CA VAL A 25 -3.30 -8.00 -15.99
C VAL A 25 -3.50 -7.24 -17.30
N TRP A 26 -3.08 -7.78 -18.45
CA TRP A 26 -2.97 -7.01 -19.70
C TRP A 26 -4.29 -6.42 -20.22
N HIS A 27 -5.40 -7.11 -20.00
CA HIS A 27 -6.74 -6.64 -20.40
C HIS A 27 -7.27 -5.50 -19.52
N HIS A 28 -6.66 -5.30 -18.35
CA HIS A 28 -7.09 -4.35 -17.34
C HIS A 28 -6.21 -3.08 -17.35
N LEU A 29 -4.94 -3.20 -17.72
CA LEU A 29 -4.02 -2.06 -17.83
C LEU A 29 -4.40 -1.12 -18.99
N LYS A 30 -4.13 0.17 -18.80
CA LYS A 30 -4.21 1.16 -19.88
C LYS A 30 -3.28 0.78 -21.02
N PRO A 31 -3.66 0.98 -22.31
CA PRO A 31 -2.83 0.59 -23.46
C PRO A 31 -1.40 1.15 -23.44
N GLU A 32 -1.23 2.35 -22.89
CA GLU A 32 0.03 3.09 -22.78
C GLU A 32 0.92 2.68 -21.59
N THR A 33 0.46 1.76 -20.74
CA THR A 33 1.24 1.27 -19.61
C THR A 33 2.21 0.18 -20.06
N SER A 34 3.45 0.28 -19.60
CA SER A 34 4.51 -0.72 -19.83
C SER A 34 5.10 -1.20 -18.51
N ILE A 35 5.77 -2.34 -18.54
CA ILE A 35 6.36 -2.97 -17.35
C ILE A 35 7.87 -3.12 -17.54
N SER A 36 8.67 -2.64 -16.58
CA SER A 36 10.04 -3.09 -16.36
C SER A 36 10.01 -4.24 -15.37
N LEU A 37 10.34 -5.45 -15.83
CA LEU A 37 10.29 -6.68 -15.04
C LEU A 37 11.70 -7.03 -14.55
N TYR A 38 11.91 -6.96 -13.24
CA TYR A 38 13.20 -7.20 -12.59
C TYR A 38 13.29 -8.65 -12.15
N GLY A 39 14.26 -9.40 -12.66
CA GLY A 39 14.42 -10.82 -12.32
C GLY A 39 15.82 -11.34 -12.63
N THR A 40 16.12 -12.57 -12.18
CA THR A 40 17.36 -13.25 -12.58
C THR A 40 17.29 -13.68 -14.04
N ILE A 41 18.45 -13.97 -14.64
CA ILE A 41 18.50 -14.40 -16.05
C ILE A 41 17.67 -15.67 -16.29
N GLU A 42 17.69 -16.61 -15.34
CA GLU A 42 16.94 -17.86 -15.39
C GLU A 42 15.43 -17.61 -15.31
N ALA A 43 14.98 -16.79 -14.35
CA ALA A 43 13.57 -16.48 -14.19
C ALA A 43 13.02 -15.69 -15.39
N LEU A 44 13.78 -14.71 -15.89
CA LEU A 44 13.38 -13.89 -17.04
C LEU A 44 13.33 -14.70 -18.35
N ALA A 45 14.09 -15.79 -18.46
CA ALA A 45 14.02 -16.68 -19.61
C ALA A 45 12.67 -17.41 -19.73
N LEU A 46 11.96 -17.61 -18.60
CA LEU A 46 10.65 -18.25 -18.57
C LEU A 46 9.51 -17.31 -19.00
N VAL A 47 9.72 -15.99 -18.91
CA VAL A 47 8.70 -14.99 -19.23
C VAL A 47 8.52 -14.88 -20.75
N PRO A 48 7.32 -15.05 -21.31
CA PRO A 48 7.07 -14.86 -22.74
C PRO A 48 7.44 -13.46 -23.22
N TYR A 49 7.79 -13.33 -24.50
CA TYR A 49 8.01 -12.01 -25.09
C TYR A 49 6.71 -11.21 -25.14
N SER A 50 6.78 -9.95 -24.72
CA SER A 50 5.71 -8.97 -24.89
C SER A 50 6.35 -7.62 -25.23
N PRO A 51 5.82 -6.87 -26.22
CA PRO A 51 6.35 -5.55 -26.58
C PRO A 51 6.15 -4.51 -25.45
N ARG A 52 5.28 -4.80 -24.48
CA ARG A 52 5.00 -3.94 -23.31
C ARG A 52 5.84 -4.32 -22.08
N ILE A 53 6.70 -5.34 -22.17
CA ILE A 53 7.61 -5.76 -21.10
C ILE A 53 9.06 -5.51 -21.51
N GLU A 54 9.76 -4.72 -20.71
CA GLU A 54 11.21 -4.65 -20.72
C GLU A 54 11.76 -5.54 -19.59
N LYS A 55 12.66 -6.47 -19.93
CA LYS A 55 13.28 -7.37 -18.96
C LYS A 55 14.56 -6.76 -18.41
N ILE A 56 14.64 -6.56 -17.10
CA ILE A 56 15.82 -6.03 -16.40
C ILE A 56 16.51 -7.17 -15.65
N VAL A 57 17.62 -7.65 -16.20
CA VAL A 57 18.41 -8.72 -15.60
C VAL A 57 19.10 -8.21 -14.34
N CYS A 58 18.91 -8.94 -13.25
CA CYS A 58 19.52 -8.71 -11.94
C CYS A 58 20.32 -9.96 -11.56
N SER A 59 21.46 -9.80 -10.90
CA SER A 59 22.30 -10.94 -10.47
C SER A 59 21.80 -11.65 -9.21
N ASP A 60 20.90 -11.02 -8.45
CA ASP A 60 20.40 -11.56 -7.17
C ASP A 60 18.95 -11.11 -6.89
N TYR A 61 18.38 -11.61 -5.80
CA TYR A 61 17.13 -11.17 -5.19
C TYR A 61 17.23 -11.29 -3.66
N ILE A 62 16.34 -10.63 -2.93
CA ILE A 62 16.32 -10.73 -1.45
C ILE A 62 15.32 -11.81 -1.06
N ALA A 63 15.78 -12.89 -0.44
CA ALA A 63 14.94 -13.96 0.06
C ALA A 63 14.16 -13.53 1.32
N MET A 64 13.05 -14.23 1.59
CA MET A 64 12.08 -13.86 2.62
C MET A 64 12.58 -14.02 4.06
N ASP A 65 13.62 -14.83 4.28
CA ASP A 65 14.24 -15.11 5.58
C ASP A 65 15.50 -14.29 5.86
N GLU A 66 15.93 -13.44 4.91
CA GLU A 66 17.11 -12.60 5.06
C GLU A 66 16.87 -11.41 5.99
N HIS A 67 17.92 -10.96 6.68
CA HIS A 67 17.82 -9.72 7.44
C HIS A 67 17.77 -8.50 6.49
N PRO A 68 16.71 -7.66 6.53
CA PRO A 68 16.39 -6.72 5.45
C PRO A 68 17.49 -5.68 5.19
N VAL A 69 18.03 -5.09 6.27
CA VAL A 69 19.09 -4.06 6.16
C VAL A 69 20.39 -4.65 5.59
N LYS A 70 20.75 -5.89 5.98
CA LYS A 70 21.99 -6.52 5.53
C LYS A 70 21.88 -6.93 4.07
N ALA A 71 20.73 -7.50 3.68
CA ALA A 71 20.46 -7.91 2.31
C ALA A 71 20.56 -6.71 1.34
N LEU A 72 19.90 -5.58 1.62
CA LEU A 72 20.00 -4.37 0.79
C LEU A 72 21.41 -3.76 0.74
N GLN A 73 22.21 -3.94 1.79
CA GLN A 73 23.60 -3.47 1.82
C GLN A 73 24.52 -4.35 0.97
N GLN A 74 24.33 -5.66 1.00
CA GLN A 74 25.21 -6.63 0.32
C GLN A 74 24.79 -6.88 -1.13
N LYS A 75 23.49 -7.02 -1.39
CA LYS A 75 22.93 -7.39 -2.69
C LYS A 75 22.56 -6.16 -3.52
N LYS A 76 23.57 -5.36 -3.90
CA LYS A 76 23.39 -4.09 -4.63
C LYS A 76 22.77 -4.22 -6.03
N ASP A 77 22.82 -5.42 -6.60
CA ASP A 77 22.23 -5.75 -7.89
C ASP A 77 21.03 -6.71 -7.74
N SER A 78 20.39 -6.71 -6.57
CA SER A 78 19.14 -7.45 -6.36
C SER A 78 17.97 -6.81 -7.09
N THR A 79 16.95 -7.60 -7.43
CA THR A 79 15.71 -7.14 -8.09
C THR A 79 15.10 -5.92 -7.39
N LEU A 80 14.95 -5.97 -6.06
CA LEU A 80 14.44 -4.85 -5.26
C LEU A 80 15.36 -3.62 -5.32
N VAL A 81 16.68 -3.76 -5.11
CA VAL A 81 17.58 -2.59 -5.14
C VAL A 81 17.58 -1.92 -6.52
N ARG A 82 17.56 -2.72 -7.59
CA ARG A 82 17.52 -2.23 -8.97
C ARG A 82 16.22 -1.52 -9.29
N ALA A 83 15.07 -2.09 -8.91
CA ALA A 83 13.77 -1.45 -9.09
C ALA A 83 13.68 -0.12 -8.34
N PHE A 84 14.07 -0.09 -7.06
CA PHE A 84 14.06 1.14 -6.27
C PHE A 84 15.04 2.20 -6.79
N ALA A 85 16.21 1.80 -7.28
CA ALA A 85 17.16 2.73 -7.91
C ALA A 85 16.59 3.35 -9.21
N ASP A 86 15.89 2.56 -10.01
CA ASP A 86 15.23 3.05 -11.22
C ASP A 86 14.04 3.96 -10.89
N ALA A 87 13.31 3.70 -9.80
CA ALA A 87 12.27 4.60 -9.31
C ALA A 87 12.84 5.93 -8.81
N ALA A 88 13.92 5.91 -8.02
CA ALA A 88 14.62 7.12 -7.59
C ALA A 88 15.17 7.92 -8.79
N GLY A 89 15.62 7.22 -9.84
CA GLY A 89 16.03 7.81 -11.11
C GLY A 89 14.89 8.17 -12.07
N GLN A 90 13.62 8.08 -11.63
CA GLN A 90 12.41 8.38 -12.41
C GLN A 90 12.30 7.60 -13.74
N LYS A 91 12.94 6.43 -13.83
CA LYS A 91 12.83 5.54 -15.01
C LYS A 91 11.55 4.72 -15.00
N ILE A 92 10.96 4.54 -13.82
CA ILE A 92 9.66 3.91 -13.58
C ILE A 92 8.80 4.81 -12.70
N SER A 93 7.48 4.71 -12.86
CA SER A 93 6.46 5.51 -12.19
C SER A 93 5.98 4.90 -10.86
N ALA A 94 6.16 3.59 -10.68
CA ALA A 94 5.85 2.87 -9.44
C ALA A 94 6.68 1.59 -9.34
N VAL A 95 6.94 1.13 -8.11
CA VAL A 95 7.51 -0.18 -7.80
C VAL A 95 6.45 -1.04 -7.14
N ALA A 96 6.31 -2.30 -7.54
CA ALA A 96 5.44 -3.25 -6.89
C ALA A 96 6.16 -4.59 -6.65
N SER A 97 6.04 -5.12 -5.43
CA SER A 97 6.65 -6.39 -5.05
C SER A 97 5.86 -7.08 -3.94
N ALA A 98 5.77 -8.41 -4.03
CA ALA A 98 5.33 -9.30 -2.96
C ALA A 98 6.52 -9.87 -2.14
N GLY A 99 7.74 -9.34 -2.35
CA GLY A 99 8.96 -9.79 -1.69
C GLY A 99 9.06 -9.36 -0.23
N HIS A 100 10.26 -9.44 0.33
CA HIS A 100 10.49 -9.22 1.75
C HIS A 100 10.03 -7.82 2.20
N SER A 101 8.94 -7.74 2.97
CA SER A 101 8.29 -6.48 3.37
C SER A 101 9.24 -5.51 4.09
N GLY A 102 10.07 -6.03 5.02
CA GLY A 102 11.09 -5.23 5.68
C GLY A 102 12.16 -4.64 4.73
N ALA A 103 12.55 -5.37 3.67
CA ALA A 103 13.50 -4.87 2.68
C ALA A 103 12.83 -3.81 1.79
N ILE A 104 11.59 -4.02 1.37
CA ILE A 104 10.80 -3.02 0.63
C ILE A 104 10.66 -1.73 1.45
N MET A 105 10.37 -1.85 2.74
CA MET A 105 10.28 -0.71 3.66
C MET A 105 11.62 0.03 3.81
N VAL A 106 12.71 -0.69 4.07
CA VAL A 106 14.05 -0.08 4.19
C VAL A 106 14.48 0.57 2.87
N ALA A 107 14.22 -0.06 1.73
CA ALA A 107 14.51 0.49 0.40
C ALA A 107 13.69 1.77 0.13
N SER A 108 12.41 1.78 0.51
CA SER A 108 11.54 2.97 0.41
C SER A 108 12.14 4.15 1.17
N MET A 109 12.62 3.94 2.39
CA MET A 109 13.21 5.01 3.19
C MET A 109 14.63 5.40 2.75
N GLN A 110 15.49 4.43 2.41
CA GLN A 110 16.92 4.69 2.16
C GLN A 110 17.24 5.06 0.72
N ILE A 111 16.46 4.56 -0.24
CA ILE A 111 16.70 4.78 -1.68
C ILE A 111 15.82 5.90 -2.21
N LEU A 112 14.52 5.89 -1.90
CA LEU A 112 13.61 6.97 -2.33
C LEU A 112 13.70 8.17 -1.39
N GLY A 113 13.74 7.92 -0.08
CA GLY A 113 13.67 8.96 0.93
C GLY A 113 12.26 9.48 1.15
N LEU A 114 12.09 10.25 2.22
CA LEU A 114 10.81 10.85 2.60
C LEU A 114 10.48 12.07 1.74
N ILE A 115 9.20 12.29 1.50
CA ILE A 115 8.69 13.58 1.01
C ILE A 115 8.94 14.64 2.08
N ASP A 116 9.29 15.85 1.66
CA ASP A 116 9.58 16.93 2.59
C ASP A 116 8.33 17.26 3.42
N GLY A 117 8.49 17.39 4.74
CA GLY A 117 7.37 17.60 5.66
C GLY A 117 6.65 16.32 6.12
N ILE A 118 7.02 15.14 5.61
CA ILE A 118 6.58 13.85 6.14
C ILE A 118 7.68 13.27 7.04
N SER A 119 7.30 12.91 8.27
CA SER A 119 8.25 12.41 9.27
C SER A 119 8.54 10.92 9.14
N ARG A 120 7.56 10.14 8.68
CA ARG A 120 7.62 8.69 8.48
C ARG A 120 6.69 8.25 7.36
N PRO A 121 7.03 7.18 6.63
CA PRO A 121 6.10 6.63 5.66
C PRO A 121 4.98 5.87 6.37
N VAL A 122 3.90 5.59 5.66
CA VAL A 122 2.73 4.87 6.17
C VAL A 122 2.31 3.75 5.23
N VAL A 123 1.73 2.69 5.78
CA VAL A 123 1.03 1.67 5.00
C VAL A 123 -0.46 1.99 5.00
N LEU A 124 -1.03 1.94 3.81
CA LEU A 124 -2.46 2.08 3.59
C LEU A 124 -3.11 0.70 3.41
N SER A 125 -4.31 0.54 3.94
CA SER A 125 -5.27 -0.48 3.46
C SER A 125 -6.58 0.17 3.05
N VAL A 126 -7.33 -0.48 2.15
CA VAL A 126 -8.67 -0.05 1.75
C VAL A 126 -9.65 -1.11 2.22
N PHE A 127 -10.55 -0.74 3.12
CA PHE A 127 -11.62 -1.62 3.56
C PHE A 127 -12.88 -1.36 2.73
N PRO A 128 -13.67 -2.39 2.41
CA PRO A 128 -15.01 -2.19 1.88
C PRO A 128 -15.95 -1.71 2.98
N LYS A 129 -16.94 -0.91 2.62
CA LYS A 129 -18.12 -0.65 3.45
C LYS A 129 -19.31 -1.44 2.90
N ILE A 130 -20.38 -1.53 3.69
CA ILE A 130 -21.59 -2.27 3.30
C ILE A 130 -22.26 -1.71 2.04
N ASP A 131 -22.00 -0.43 1.73
CA ASP A 131 -22.47 0.27 0.53
C ASP A 131 -21.48 0.23 -0.66
N ASP A 132 -20.51 -0.70 -0.62
CA ASP A 132 -19.45 -0.89 -1.60
C ASP A 132 -18.46 0.29 -1.75
N LYS A 133 -18.59 1.34 -0.92
CA LYS A 133 -17.62 2.45 -0.92
C LYS A 133 -16.34 2.05 -0.19
N PRO A 134 -15.18 2.56 -0.62
CA PRO A 134 -13.93 2.31 0.06
C PRO A 134 -13.80 3.13 1.34
N LEU A 135 -13.11 2.58 2.33
CA LEU A 135 -12.59 3.27 3.50
C LEU A 135 -11.07 3.14 3.53
N VAL A 136 -10.36 4.26 3.37
CA VAL A 136 -8.91 4.32 3.50
C VAL A 136 -8.52 4.24 4.98
N VAL A 137 -7.71 3.26 5.36
CA VAL A 137 -7.23 3.09 6.74
C VAL A 137 -5.72 3.24 6.81
N LEU A 138 -5.26 4.12 7.69
CA LEU A 138 -3.86 4.52 7.85
C LEU A 138 -3.54 4.74 9.33
N ASP A 139 -2.43 4.31 9.90
CA ASP A 139 -1.45 3.36 9.39
C ASP A 139 -1.83 1.95 9.82
N VAL A 140 -1.50 0.94 9.01
CA VAL A 140 -1.83 -0.47 9.27
C VAL A 140 -0.61 -1.35 9.57
N GLY A 141 0.56 -0.79 9.89
CA GLY A 141 1.61 -1.63 10.49
C GLY A 141 3.04 -1.09 10.58
N ILE A 142 3.37 0.09 10.06
CA ILE A 142 4.75 0.60 10.10
C ILE A 142 5.05 1.37 11.40
N ASN A 143 4.12 2.20 11.86
CA ASN A 143 4.33 3.19 12.91
C ASN A 143 3.68 2.73 14.22
N VAL A 144 4.27 1.71 14.85
CA VAL A 144 3.82 1.15 16.14
C VAL A 144 3.73 2.23 17.22
N ASP A 145 4.78 3.02 17.37
CA ASP A 145 4.81 4.17 18.28
C ASP A 145 4.71 5.47 17.48
N CYS A 146 3.62 6.20 17.70
CA CYS A 146 3.33 7.47 17.03
C CYS A 146 3.40 8.67 17.99
N LYS A 147 3.75 9.83 17.43
CA LYS A 147 3.48 11.14 18.02
C LYS A 147 2.18 11.70 17.44
N ALA A 148 1.50 12.57 18.19
CA ALA A 148 0.20 13.13 17.79
C ALA A 148 0.25 13.86 16.44
N GLU A 149 1.37 14.55 16.16
CA GLU A 149 1.60 15.29 14.91
C GLU A 149 1.60 14.36 13.68
N GLN A 150 1.95 13.09 13.86
CA GLN A 150 1.99 12.13 12.76
C GLN A 150 0.58 11.73 12.31
N PHE A 151 -0.42 11.75 13.20
CA PHE A 151 -1.81 11.50 12.81
C PHE A 151 -2.32 12.56 11.82
N LEU A 152 -1.85 13.81 11.96
CA LEU A 152 -2.13 14.88 11.01
C LEU A 152 -1.45 14.62 9.66
N GLU A 153 -0.20 14.16 9.65
CA GLU A 153 0.49 13.71 8.43
C GLU A 153 -0.29 12.58 7.75
N PHE A 154 -0.75 11.59 8.51
CA PHE A 154 -1.51 10.43 8.00
C PHE A 154 -2.84 10.88 7.40
N ALA A 155 -3.53 11.81 8.05
CA ALA A 155 -4.79 12.38 7.57
C ALA A 155 -4.60 13.14 6.24
N ARG A 156 -3.50 13.88 6.08
CA ARG A 156 -3.16 14.57 4.82
C ARG A 156 -2.85 13.58 3.71
N ILE A 157 -2.02 12.57 4.00
CA ILE A 157 -1.69 11.49 3.05
C ILE A 157 -2.96 10.75 2.61
N GLY A 158 -3.80 10.34 3.56
CA GLY A 158 -5.04 9.62 3.31
C GLY A 158 -6.06 10.42 2.53
N SER A 159 -6.26 11.69 2.88
CA SER A 159 -7.13 12.59 2.13
C SER A 159 -6.65 12.75 0.69
N THR A 160 -5.35 12.93 0.47
CA THR A 160 -4.77 13.01 -0.87
C THR A 160 -4.99 11.72 -1.65
N TYR A 161 -4.86 10.56 -1.00
CA TYR A 161 -5.04 9.26 -1.65
C TYR A 161 -6.51 9.05 -2.04
N ALA A 162 -7.43 9.26 -1.10
CA ALA A 162 -8.86 9.18 -1.34
C ALA A 162 -9.31 10.12 -2.48
N GLU A 163 -8.81 11.35 -2.50
CA GLU A 163 -9.16 12.33 -3.53
C GLU A 163 -8.54 11.99 -4.90
N LYS A 164 -7.22 11.76 -4.94
CA LYS A 164 -6.49 11.70 -6.22
C LYS A 164 -6.43 10.30 -6.82
N VAL A 165 -6.47 9.26 -5.99
CA VAL A 165 -6.40 7.86 -6.44
C VAL A 165 -7.78 7.24 -6.51
N LEU A 166 -8.62 7.45 -5.48
CA LEU A 166 -9.98 6.88 -5.42
C LEU A 166 -11.06 7.81 -6.01
N GLY A 167 -10.73 9.07 -6.32
CA GLY A 167 -11.66 10.00 -6.94
C GLY A 167 -12.75 10.52 -6.00
N ILE A 168 -12.52 10.51 -4.68
CA ILE A 168 -13.48 10.96 -3.67
C ILE A 168 -13.29 12.45 -3.42
N PRO A 169 -14.20 13.34 -3.88
CA PRO A 169 -14.05 14.76 -3.65
C PRO A 169 -14.29 15.10 -2.18
N HIS A 170 -13.44 15.97 -1.61
CA HIS A 170 -13.52 16.42 -0.21
C HIS A 170 -13.64 15.28 0.83
N PRO A 171 -12.66 14.33 0.88
CA PRO A 171 -12.73 13.16 1.75
C PRO A 171 -12.92 13.52 3.22
N LYS A 172 -13.88 12.85 3.86
CA LYS A 172 -14.13 12.94 5.30
C LYS A 172 -13.11 12.08 6.06
N VAL A 173 -12.54 12.67 7.10
CA VAL A 173 -11.50 12.04 7.91
C VAL A 173 -11.98 11.84 9.34
N SER A 174 -11.76 10.66 9.91
CA SER A 174 -11.97 10.39 11.33
C SER A 174 -10.76 9.75 12.00
N LEU A 175 -10.68 9.90 13.31
CA LEU A 175 -9.69 9.25 14.17
C LEU A 175 -10.32 7.99 14.79
N LEU A 176 -9.72 6.82 14.57
CA LEU A 176 -10.17 5.59 15.22
C LEU A 176 -10.02 5.72 16.73
N ASN A 177 -11.07 5.46 17.50
CA ASN A 177 -11.03 5.68 18.95
C ASN A 177 -12.00 4.76 19.69
N SER A 178 -11.88 4.70 21.02
CA SER A 178 -12.75 3.88 21.89
C SER A 178 -14.09 4.52 22.24
N GLY A 179 -14.43 5.64 21.61
CA GLY A 179 -15.68 6.37 21.78
C GLY A 179 -15.71 7.63 20.92
N THR A 180 -16.91 8.15 20.66
CA THR A 180 -17.13 9.29 19.76
C THR A 180 -16.80 10.64 20.40
N GLU A 181 -16.74 10.72 21.73
CA GLU A 181 -16.49 11.97 22.44
C GLU A 181 -15.02 12.43 22.29
N LYS A 182 -14.78 13.74 22.19
CA LYS A 182 -13.46 14.33 21.97
C LYS A 182 -12.41 13.96 23.03
N SER A 183 -12.86 13.63 24.24
CA SER A 183 -12.01 13.24 25.38
C SER A 183 -11.65 11.75 25.42
N LYS A 184 -12.16 10.94 24.49
CA LYS A 184 -11.89 9.50 24.44
C LYS A 184 -10.52 9.19 23.87
N GLY A 185 -10.01 8.02 24.27
CA GLY A 185 -8.68 7.55 23.92
C GLY A 185 -7.60 7.99 24.91
N SER A 186 -6.37 7.53 24.65
CA SER A 186 -5.21 7.91 25.45
C SER A 186 -4.86 9.39 25.25
N LEU A 187 -3.92 9.91 26.05
CA LEU A 187 -3.41 11.29 25.89
C LEU A 187 -2.88 11.56 24.48
N LEU A 188 -2.31 10.54 23.82
CA LEU A 188 -1.88 10.61 22.42
C LEU A 188 -3.07 10.90 21.50
N TYR A 189 -4.14 10.12 21.61
CA TYR A 189 -5.34 10.23 20.79
C TYR A 189 -6.12 11.53 21.06
N GLN A 190 -6.21 11.97 22.31
CA GLN A 190 -6.81 13.26 22.66
C GLN A 190 -6.03 14.42 22.04
N LYS A 191 -4.70 14.37 22.08
CA LYS A 191 -3.86 15.40 21.43
C LYS A 191 -3.98 15.35 19.90
N ALA A 192 -3.99 14.15 19.31
CA ALA A 192 -4.18 13.98 17.86
C ALA A 192 -5.55 14.53 17.41
N HIS A 193 -6.61 14.25 18.16
CA HIS A 193 -7.94 14.81 17.91
C HIS A 193 -7.92 16.34 17.88
N SER A 194 -7.29 16.99 18.87
CA SER A 194 -7.19 18.45 18.90
C SER A 194 -6.44 18.99 17.68
N LEU A 195 -5.30 18.39 17.31
CA LEU A 195 -4.51 18.80 16.14
C LEU A 195 -5.31 18.66 14.83
N LEU A 196 -6.04 17.55 14.66
CA LEU A 196 -6.89 17.33 13.49
C LEU A 196 -8.05 18.33 13.42
N ALA A 197 -8.69 18.61 14.55
CA ALA A 197 -9.80 19.57 14.63
C ALA A 197 -9.37 21.03 14.39
N GLU A 198 -8.12 21.39 14.71
CA GLU A 198 -7.57 22.73 14.48
C GLU A 198 -7.10 22.94 13.03
N TYR A 199 -6.88 21.88 12.26
CA TYR A 199 -6.33 21.96 10.91
C TYR A 199 -7.42 22.06 9.84
N ALA A 200 -7.79 23.29 9.50
CA ALA A 200 -8.92 23.61 8.60
C ALA A 200 -8.85 23.02 7.17
N ALA A 201 -7.67 22.57 6.72
CA ALA A 201 -7.52 21.96 5.39
C ALA A 201 -7.95 20.48 5.33
N ILE A 202 -8.32 19.88 6.47
CA ILE A 202 -8.86 18.53 6.55
C ILE A 202 -10.32 18.59 6.96
N HIS A 203 -11.16 17.81 6.29
CA HIS A 203 -12.57 17.64 6.64
C HIS A 203 -12.70 16.61 7.79
N PHE A 204 -12.37 17.05 9.00
CA PHE A 204 -12.34 16.17 10.17
C PHE A 204 -13.72 16.01 10.82
N GLU A 205 -14.23 14.78 10.85
CA GLU A 205 -15.54 14.39 11.39
C GLU A 205 -15.47 13.89 12.85
N GLY A 206 -14.29 13.95 13.48
CA GLY A 206 -14.11 13.54 14.87
C GLY A 206 -13.70 12.07 15.02
N ASN A 207 -14.12 11.46 16.14
CA ASN A 207 -13.74 10.10 16.49
C ASN A 207 -14.74 9.08 15.91
N LEU A 208 -14.23 7.94 15.42
CA LEU A 208 -15.03 6.80 14.96
C LEU A 208 -14.76 5.59 15.87
N GLU A 209 -15.82 4.90 16.31
CA GLU A 209 -15.69 3.63 17.04
C GLU A 209 -15.48 2.44 16.08
N PRO A 210 -14.67 1.42 16.44
CA PRO A 210 -14.43 0.26 15.59
C PRO A 210 -15.69 -0.52 15.19
N ARG A 211 -16.76 -0.46 15.99
CA ARG A 211 -18.02 -1.16 15.67
C ARG A 211 -18.72 -0.60 14.43
N ASP A 212 -18.46 0.67 14.10
CA ASP A 212 -19.10 1.40 13.02
C ASP A 212 -18.20 1.40 11.75
N LEU A 213 -17.11 0.62 11.74
CA LEU A 213 -16.07 0.62 10.71
C LEU A 213 -16.60 0.37 9.29
N PHE A 214 -17.64 -0.45 9.14
CA PHE A 214 -18.18 -0.86 7.83
C PHE A 214 -19.49 -0.16 7.45
N ASP A 215 -20.07 0.62 8.35
CA ASP A 215 -21.35 1.32 8.16
C ASP A 215 -21.21 2.77 8.65
N ASN A 216 -20.56 3.59 7.82
CA ASN A 216 -20.30 4.99 8.11
C ASN A 216 -20.08 5.81 6.83
N GLU A 217 -20.14 7.13 6.97
CA GLU A 217 -19.95 8.10 5.88
C GLU A 217 -18.51 8.62 5.77
N ILE A 218 -17.53 8.00 6.46
CA ILE A 218 -16.12 8.40 6.45
C ILE A 218 -15.40 7.77 5.27
N ASP A 219 -14.40 8.48 4.74
CA ASP A 219 -13.58 8.05 3.61
C ASP A 219 -12.15 7.70 4.04
N VAL A 220 -11.65 8.34 5.10
CA VAL A 220 -10.31 8.15 5.65
C VAL A 220 -10.38 7.96 7.17
N LEU A 221 -9.85 6.85 7.67
CA LEU A 221 -9.71 6.54 9.07
C LEU A 221 -8.23 6.53 9.47
N VAL A 222 -7.87 7.38 10.43
CA VAL A 222 -6.50 7.45 10.94
C VAL A 222 -6.32 6.78 12.31
N CYS A 223 -5.21 6.08 12.49
CA CYS A 223 -4.75 5.42 13.71
C CYS A 223 -3.22 5.26 13.71
N ASP A 224 -2.64 4.85 14.84
CA ASP A 224 -1.26 4.35 14.87
C ASP A 224 -1.17 2.95 14.24
N GLY A 225 0.05 2.57 13.82
CA GLY A 225 0.29 1.31 13.12
C GLY A 225 0.08 0.07 13.98
N PHE A 226 0.18 0.17 15.31
CA PHE A 226 -0.14 -0.97 16.19
C PHE A 226 -1.64 -1.24 16.19
N THR A 227 -2.44 -0.19 16.41
CA THR A 227 -3.90 -0.27 16.43
C THR A 227 -4.44 -0.68 15.06
N GLY A 228 -3.98 -0.03 13.97
CA GLY A 228 -4.46 -0.33 12.63
C GLY A 228 -4.11 -1.75 12.15
N ASN A 229 -2.94 -2.27 12.52
CA ASN A 229 -2.58 -3.66 12.21
C ASN A 229 -3.46 -4.66 12.95
N ILE A 230 -3.81 -4.41 14.22
CA ILE A 230 -4.77 -5.26 14.96
C ILE A 230 -6.12 -5.26 14.24
N VAL A 231 -6.64 -4.09 13.86
CA VAL A 231 -7.91 -4.00 13.13
C VAL A 231 -7.83 -4.75 11.81
N LEU A 232 -6.79 -4.54 10.99
CA LEU A 232 -6.59 -5.25 9.74
C LEU A 232 -6.59 -6.77 9.94
N LYS A 233 -5.85 -7.27 10.93
CA LYS A 233 -5.73 -8.71 11.21
C LYS A 233 -7.03 -9.32 11.71
N GLU A 234 -7.84 -8.58 12.47
CA GLU A 234 -9.19 -9.01 12.84
C GLU A 234 -10.10 -9.11 11.60
N VAL A 235 -10.07 -8.15 10.69
CA VAL A 235 -10.84 -8.21 9.44
C VAL A 235 -10.46 -9.44 8.60
N GLU A 236 -9.17 -9.70 8.42
CA GLU A 236 -8.67 -10.90 7.71
C GLU A 236 -9.07 -12.21 8.41
N ALA A 237 -9.04 -12.22 9.75
CA ALA A 237 -9.46 -13.37 10.55
C ALA A 237 -10.96 -13.66 10.42
N PHE A 238 -11.81 -12.62 10.44
CA PHE A 238 -13.25 -12.76 10.21
C PHE A 238 -13.57 -13.24 8.79
N PHE A 239 -12.87 -12.73 7.77
CA PHE A 239 -13.00 -13.26 6.41
C PHE A 239 -12.65 -14.75 6.35
N SER A 240 -11.48 -15.13 6.90
CA SER A 240 -11.04 -16.52 6.95
C SER A 240 -12.01 -17.43 7.71
N LEU A 241 -12.60 -16.94 8.80
CA LEU A 241 -13.62 -17.64 9.56
C LEU A 241 -14.91 -17.81 8.74
N SER A 242 -15.34 -16.78 8.01
CA SER A 242 -16.53 -16.81 7.17
C SER A 242 -16.43 -17.89 6.08
N GLN A 243 -15.26 -18.00 5.44
CA GLN A 243 -14.97 -19.05 4.45
C GLN A 243 -15.02 -20.45 5.08
N LYS A 244 -14.44 -20.63 6.27
CA LYS A 244 -14.47 -21.91 7.00
C LYS A 244 -15.89 -22.33 7.42
N LEU A 245 -16.76 -21.36 7.67
CA LEU A 245 -18.16 -21.59 8.05
C LEU A 245 -19.10 -21.70 6.83
N GLY A 246 -18.59 -21.50 5.60
CA GLY A 246 -19.40 -21.50 4.38
C GLY A 246 -20.39 -20.32 4.32
N LEU A 247 -20.02 -19.18 4.91
CA LEU A 247 -20.83 -17.96 4.83
C LEU A 247 -20.51 -17.24 3.52
N GLU A 248 -21.48 -17.21 2.61
CA GLU A 248 -21.36 -16.52 1.33
C GLU A 248 -22.12 -15.20 1.36
N HIS A 249 -21.40 -14.09 1.13
CA HIS A 249 -21.99 -12.77 0.92
C HIS A 249 -21.00 -11.90 0.13
N SER A 250 -21.51 -11.06 -0.78
CA SER A 250 -20.66 -10.20 -1.63
C SER A 250 -19.73 -9.31 -0.81
N PHE A 251 -20.24 -8.73 0.28
CA PHE A 251 -19.43 -7.95 1.23
C PHE A 251 -18.28 -8.77 1.85
N LEU A 252 -18.50 -10.04 2.23
CA LEU A 252 -17.45 -10.88 2.81
C LEU A 252 -16.32 -11.12 1.80
N GLU A 253 -16.67 -11.37 0.53
CA GLU A 253 -15.67 -11.51 -0.52
C GLU A 253 -14.81 -10.26 -0.69
N GLN A 254 -15.36 -9.06 -0.50
CA GLN A 254 -14.58 -7.82 -0.57
C GLN A 254 -13.55 -7.66 0.58
N LEU A 255 -13.70 -8.41 1.68
CA LEU A 255 -12.71 -8.47 2.76
C LEU A 255 -11.49 -9.32 2.40
N ASN A 256 -11.52 -10.04 1.28
CA ASN A 256 -10.37 -10.78 0.79
C ASN A 256 -9.24 -9.82 0.38
N TYR A 257 -8.10 -9.90 1.06
CA TYR A 257 -6.91 -9.08 0.76
C TYR A 257 -6.44 -9.25 -0.69
N GLU A 258 -6.68 -10.42 -1.31
CA GLU A 258 -6.30 -10.67 -2.71
C GLU A 258 -7.00 -9.73 -3.68
N ASN A 259 -8.19 -9.23 -3.35
CA ASN A 259 -8.95 -8.29 -4.20
C ASN A 259 -8.29 -6.91 -4.28
N HIS A 260 -7.54 -6.52 -3.26
CA HIS A 260 -6.81 -5.25 -3.21
C HIS A 260 -5.38 -5.39 -3.76
N GLY A 261 -4.84 -6.61 -3.68
CA GLY A 261 -3.58 -7.02 -4.31
C GLY A 261 -2.31 -6.55 -3.59
N GLY A 262 -2.33 -5.39 -2.94
CA GLY A 262 -1.22 -4.91 -2.11
C GLY A 262 -1.48 -3.56 -1.48
N SER A 263 -0.74 -3.27 -0.43
CA SER A 263 -0.81 -2.03 0.34
C SER A 263 0.18 -1.00 -0.19
N PRO A 264 -0.27 0.23 -0.53
CA PRO A 264 0.64 1.33 -0.83
C PRO A 264 1.49 1.73 0.38
N ILE A 265 2.80 1.93 0.15
CA ILE A 265 3.68 2.63 1.08
C ILE A 265 3.76 4.09 0.65
N LEU A 266 3.21 5.00 1.45
CA LEU A 266 3.06 6.41 1.14
C LEU A 266 3.98 7.27 2.00
N GLY A 267 4.19 8.53 1.59
CA GLY A 267 5.08 9.46 2.29
C GLY A 267 6.56 9.39 1.87
N VAL A 268 6.88 8.58 0.86
CA VAL A 268 8.21 8.50 0.23
C VAL A 268 8.21 9.14 -1.16
N LYS A 269 9.37 9.52 -1.68
CA LYS A 269 9.55 10.21 -2.99
C LYS A 269 9.35 9.28 -4.20
N GLY A 270 8.49 8.27 -4.09
CA GLY A 270 8.11 7.36 -5.15
C GLY A 270 6.81 6.60 -4.82
N ASN A 271 6.20 5.98 -5.82
CA ASN A 271 5.02 5.15 -5.60
C ASN A 271 5.46 3.70 -5.36
N VAL A 272 5.05 3.11 -4.24
CA VAL A 272 5.45 1.76 -3.86
C VAL A 272 4.21 0.97 -3.45
N ILE A 273 4.02 -0.22 -4.02
CA ILE A 273 2.99 -1.17 -3.62
C ILE A 273 3.66 -2.41 -3.03
N LEU A 274 3.26 -2.76 -1.81
CA LEU A 274 3.70 -3.95 -1.07
C LEU A 274 2.56 -4.97 -1.04
N ALA A 275 2.74 -6.11 -1.68
CA ALA A 275 1.83 -7.24 -1.54
C ALA A 275 2.28 -8.20 -0.44
N HIS A 276 1.38 -9.10 -0.01
CA HIS A 276 1.71 -10.14 0.96
C HIS A 276 2.64 -11.19 0.34
N GLY A 277 3.58 -11.76 1.11
CA GLY A 277 4.48 -12.81 0.60
C GLY A 277 3.75 -14.01 -0.01
N ALA A 278 2.61 -14.39 0.57
CA ALA A 278 1.77 -15.50 0.13
C ALA A 278 0.85 -15.17 -1.06
N SER A 279 0.97 -13.98 -1.67
CA SER A 279 0.09 -13.52 -2.74
C SER A 279 0.07 -14.48 -3.92
N GLY A 280 -1.12 -14.99 -4.25
CA GLY A 280 -1.36 -15.75 -5.46
C GLY A 280 -1.44 -14.87 -6.72
N PRO A 281 -1.64 -15.47 -7.90
CA PRO A 281 -1.72 -14.75 -9.18
C PRO A 281 -2.75 -13.61 -9.22
N GLU A 282 -3.90 -13.78 -8.56
CA GLU A 282 -4.96 -12.78 -8.53
C GLU A 282 -4.55 -11.54 -7.74
N ALA A 283 -3.94 -11.76 -6.56
CA ALA A 283 -3.36 -10.69 -5.76
C ALA A 283 -2.25 -9.95 -6.51
N ILE A 284 -1.36 -10.67 -7.22
CA ILE A 284 -0.33 -10.02 -8.05
C ILE A 284 -0.95 -9.18 -9.17
N LYS A 285 -1.95 -9.68 -9.87
CA LYS A 285 -2.68 -8.91 -10.90
C LYS A 285 -3.23 -7.61 -10.30
N ASN A 286 -3.91 -7.69 -9.15
CA ASN A 286 -4.47 -6.52 -8.46
C ASN A 286 -3.37 -5.58 -7.92
N MET A 287 -2.23 -6.09 -7.47
CA MET A 287 -1.06 -5.30 -7.05
C MET A 287 -0.54 -4.43 -8.21
N ILE A 288 -0.44 -5.00 -9.42
CA ILE A 288 0.01 -4.28 -10.61
C ILE A 288 -1.01 -3.20 -11.00
N LEU A 289 -2.32 -3.47 -10.89
CA LEU A 289 -3.37 -2.47 -11.14
C LEU A 289 -3.30 -1.32 -10.12
N SER A 290 -3.11 -1.63 -8.84
CA SER A 290 -2.90 -0.63 -7.79
C SER A 290 -1.68 0.25 -8.08
N ALA A 291 -0.60 -0.34 -8.62
CA ALA A 291 0.59 0.40 -9.03
C ALA A 291 0.32 1.33 -10.23
N GLU A 292 -0.50 0.91 -11.19
CA GLU A 292 -0.95 1.75 -12.30
C GLU A 292 -1.80 2.93 -11.80
N SER A 293 -2.79 2.67 -10.95
CA SER A 293 -3.71 3.70 -10.43
C SER A 293 -2.97 4.80 -9.67
N ILE A 294 -2.05 4.45 -8.77
CA ILE A 294 -1.27 5.45 -8.03
C ILE A 294 -0.30 6.23 -8.93
N ALA A 295 0.28 5.56 -9.94
CA ALA A 295 1.17 6.21 -10.90
C ALA A 295 0.42 7.23 -11.77
N LEU A 296 -0.78 6.87 -12.27
CA LEU A 296 -1.63 7.76 -13.06
C LEU A 296 -2.11 8.98 -12.26
N ALA A 297 -2.36 8.81 -10.97
CA ALA A 297 -2.73 9.90 -10.07
C ALA A 297 -1.60 10.91 -9.81
N ASN A 298 -0.36 10.62 -10.23
CA ASN A 298 0.84 11.42 -9.92
C ASN A 298 0.96 11.72 -8.42
N PHE A 299 0.62 10.74 -7.58
CA PHE A 299 0.38 10.92 -6.14
C PHE A 299 1.49 11.69 -5.40
N VAL A 300 2.76 11.30 -5.60
CA VAL A 300 3.93 11.95 -4.96
C VAL A 300 3.97 13.46 -5.23
N SER A 301 3.65 13.89 -6.44
CA SER A 301 3.63 15.31 -6.82
C SER A 301 2.50 16.08 -6.15
N GLN A 302 1.34 15.45 -5.99
CA GLN A 302 0.17 16.03 -5.33
C GLN A 302 0.46 16.23 -3.84
N LEU A 303 1.03 15.22 -3.18
CA LEU A 303 1.32 15.29 -1.76
C LEU A 303 2.43 16.32 -1.42
N SER A 304 3.40 16.51 -2.31
CA SER A 304 4.48 17.51 -2.14
C SER A 304 3.99 18.96 -2.28
N SER A 305 2.77 19.18 -2.76
CA SER A 305 2.19 20.50 -2.98
C SER A 305 1.31 21.00 -1.82
N ILE A 306 1.13 20.17 -0.78
CA ILE A 306 0.33 20.42 0.42
C ILE A 306 1.27 20.79 1.57
#